data_AF-A0A7C4UEQ0-F1
#
_entry.id   AF-A0A7C4UEQ0-F1
#
_cell.length_a   1.000
_cell.length_b   1.000
_cell.length_c   1.000
_cell.angle_alpha   90.00
_cell.angle_beta   90.00
_cell.angle_gamma   90.00
#
_symmetry.space_group_name_H-M   'P 1'
#
loop_
_entity.id
_entity.type
_entity.pdbx_description
1 polymer ?
#
loop_
_entity_poly.entity_id
_entity_poly.type
_entity_poly.pdbx_seq_one_letter_code
_entity_poly.pdbx_strand_id
1 'polypeptide(L)' 'MTLRGVIHGKTIELTTESGLPEGQEVTVTVEPIVPKLPPGEGLRQAFGAWADDPEGLDEYLEWNRKQRKIDRPEIDE' A
#
# COMPACT_ATOMS: atom_id res chain seq x y z
N MET A 1 4.77 -17.64 21.08
CA MET A 1 5.03 -16.20 21.29
C MET A 1 5.54 -15.61 19.98
N THR A 2 5.39 -14.30 19.76
CA THR A 2 5.93 -13.63 18.58
C THR A 2 7.08 -12.72 19.00
N LEU A 3 8.23 -12.88 18.33
CA LEU A 3 9.41 -12.05 18.54
C LEU A 3 9.67 -11.24 17.28
N ARG A 4 10.19 -10.03 17.46
CA ARG A 4 10.63 -9.19 16.35
C ARG A 4 12.12 -9.36 16.16
N GLY A 5 12.55 -9.29 14.92
CA GLY A 5 13.96 -9.33 14.55
C GLY A 5 14.17 -8.83 13.14
N VAL A 6 15.45 -8.66 12.79
CA VAL A 6 15.89 -8.23 11.48
C VAL A 6 16.52 -9.42 10.76
N ILE A 7 16.15 -9.63 9.49
CA ILE A 7 16.68 -10.72 8.68
C ILE A 7 18.03 -10.30 8.08
N HIS A 8 19.07 -11.06 8.38
CA HIS A 8 20.41 -10.95 7.80
C HIS A 8 20.72 -12.23 7.03
N GLY A 9 20.25 -12.30 5.78
CA GLY A 9 20.40 -13.49 4.94
C GLY A 9 19.61 -14.68 5.50
N LYS A 10 20.32 -15.63 6.14
CA LYS A 10 19.73 -16.84 6.76
C LYS A 10 19.57 -16.74 8.27
N THR A 11 20.05 -15.65 8.88
CA THR A 11 20.01 -15.44 10.33
C THR A 11 18.98 -14.36 10.65
N ILE A 12 18.21 -14.55 11.73
CA ILE A 12 17.30 -13.53 12.25
C ILE A 12 17.89 -13.01 13.55
N GLU A 13 18.27 -11.74 13.59
CA GLU A 13 18.72 -11.09 14.80
C GLU A 13 17.50 -10.57 15.58
N LEU A 14 17.24 -11.17 16.74
CA LEU A 14 16.08 -10.83 17.56
C LEU A 14 16.32 -9.51 18.29
N THR A 15 15.31 -8.65 18.32
CA THR A 15 15.34 -7.39 19.09
C THR A 15 15.18 -7.63 20.60
N THR A 16 14.69 -8.80 20.99
CA THR A 16 14.48 -9.18 22.40
C THR A 16 14.96 -10.61 22.60
N GLU A 17 15.55 -10.88 23.77
CA GLU A 17 15.97 -12.23 24.14
C GLU A 17 14.79 -13.21 24.12
N SER A 18 15.01 -14.40 23.55
CA SER A 18 13.99 -15.44 23.45
C SER A 18 13.80 -16.23 24.74
N GLY A 19 14.78 -16.18 25.66
CA GLY A 19 14.83 -17.01 26.86
C GLY A 19 15.02 -18.51 26.59
N LEU A 20 15.26 -18.89 25.33
CA LEU A 20 15.52 -20.28 24.95
C LEU A 20 17.00 -20.62 25.14
N PRO A 21 17.33 -21.87 25.51
CA PRO A 21 18.71 -22.32 25.59
C PRO A 21 19.42 -22.20 24.24
N GLU A 22 20.70 -21.88 24.28
CA GLU A 22 21.55 -21.89 23.09
C GLU A 22 21.57 -23.29 22.46
N GLY A 23 21.42 -23.36 21.12
CA GLY A 23 21.41 -24.62 20.37
C GLY A 23 20.04 -25.33 20.29
N GLN A 24 18.99 -24.80 20.92
CA GLN A 24 17.63 -25.33 20.79
C GLN A 24 17.10 -25.16 19.35
N GLU A 25 16.73 -26.26 18.70
CA GLU A 25 16.08 -26.24 17.40
C GLU A 25 14.64 -25.73 17.53
N VAL A 26 14.24 -24.81 16.65
CA VAL A 26 12.93 -24.16 16.66
C VAL A 26 12.35 -24.03 15.26
N THR A 27 11.03 -24.13 15.14
CA THR A 27 10.31 -23.78 13.92
C THR A 27 9.95 -22.30 13.96
N VAL A 28 10.31 -21.57 12.90
CA VAL A 28 10.02 -20.13 12.75
C VAL A 28 8.97 -19.88 11.68
N THR A 29 8.02 -18.99 11.98
CA THR A 29 7.10 -18.40 10.99
C THR A 29 7.48 -16.94 10.84
N VAL A 30 7.79 -16.53 9.60
CA VAL A 30 8.27 -15.18 9.30
C VAL A 30 7.13 -14.39 8.68
N GLU A 31 6.77 -13.28 9.30
CA GLU A 31 5.80 -12.31 8.77
C GLU A 31 6.52 -10.97 8.52
N PRO A 32 6.52 -10.45 7.28
CA PRO A 32 7.12 -9.15 7.01
C PRO A 32 6.31 -8.05 7.70
N ILE A 33 6.99 -7.22 8.48
CA ILE A 33 6.37 -6.03 9.09
C ILE A 33 6.30 -4.94 8.01
N VAL A 34 5.15 -4.84 7.35
CA VAL A 34 4.87 -3.72 6.44
C VAL A 34 4.54 -2.50 7.30
N PRO A 35 5.28 -1.38 7.16
CA PRO A 35 4.93 -0.16 7.87
C PRO A 35 3.50 0.26 7.51
N LYS A 36 2.68 0.57 8.51
CA LYS A 36 1.35 1.13 8.27
C LYS A 36 1.55 2.49 7.63
N LEU A 37 1.00 2.66 6.43
CA LEU A 37 0.94 3.96 5.78
C LEU A 37 0.15 4.94 6.67
N PRO A 38 0.54 6.24 6.70
CA PRO A 38 -0.30 7.27 7.30
C PRO A 38 -1.74 7.23 6.74
N PRO A 39 -2.75 7.69 7.51
CA PRO A 39 -4.11 7.80 6.99
C PRO A 39 -4.13 8.57 5.66
N GLY A 40 -4.80 8.00 4.64
CA GLY A 40 -4.92 8.60 3.31
C GLY A 40 -3.73 8.37 2.36
N GLU A 41 -2.55 8.00 2.85
CA GLU A 41 -1.36 7.82 1.99
C GLU A 41 -1.51 6.65 1.00
N GLY A 42 -2.21 5.58 1.39
CA GLY A 42 -2.52 4.49 0.47
C GLY A 42 -3.43 4.92 -0.69
N LEU A 43 -4.38 5.83 -0.44
CA LEU A 43 -5.23 6.41 -1.48
C LEU A 43 -4.42 7.36 -2.37
N ARG A 44 -3.57 8.21 -1.77
CA ARG A 44 -2.66 9.10 -2.49
C ARG A 44 -1.78 8.33 -3.47
N GLN A 45 -1.17 7.23 -3.02
CA GLN A 45 -0.36 6.34 -3.87
C GLN A 45 -1.17 5.66 -4.98
N ALA A 46 -2.41 5.27 -4.71
CA ALA A 46 -3.28 4.64 -5.71
C ALA A 46 -3.78 5.62 -6.79
N PHE A 47 -4.01 6.89 -6.45
CA PHE A 47 -4.46 7.91 -7.40
C PHE A 47 -3.32 8.45 -8.30
N GLY A 48 -2.06 8.18 -7.97
CA GLY A 48 -0.92 8.50 -8.82
C GLY A 48 -0.84 10.00 -9.15
N ALA A 49 -0.59 10.33 -10.42
CA ALA A 49 -0.44 11.73 -10.86
C ALA A 49 -1.66 12.62 -10.59
N TRP A 50 -2.85 12.05 -10.39
CA TRP A 50 -4.04 12.81 -10.00
C TRP A 50 -3.99 13.31 -8.56
N ALA A 51 -3.20 12.67 -7.69
CA ALA A 51 -3.03 13.13 -6.32
C ALA A 51 -2.09 14.35 -6.22
N ASP A 52 -1.25 14.58 -7.24
CA ASP A 52 -0.26 15.66 -7.25
C ASP A 52 -0.83 16.98 -7.81
N ASP A 53 -1.99 16.94 -8.47
CA ASP A 53 -2.69 18.11 -9.05
C ASP A 53 -4.23 17.95 -8.91
N PRO A 54 -4.78 18.14 -7.69
CA PRO A 54 -6.21 18.01 -7.46
C PRO A 54 -7.02 19.11 -8.16
N GLU A 55 -6.48 20.33 -8.25
CA GLU A 55 -7.15 21.44 -8.93
C GLU A 55 -7.30 21.17 -10.44
N GLY A 56 -6.23 20.71 -11.11
CA GLY A 56 -6.28 20.35 -12.52
C GLY A 56 -7.22 19.17 -12.81
N LEU A 57 -7.30 18.20 -11.88
CA LEU A 57 -8.27 17.11 -11.97
C LEU A 57 -9.72 17.64 -11.93
N ASP A 58 -10.02 18.56 -11.02
CA ASP A 58 -11.37 19.14 -10.91
C ASP A 58 -11.77 19.88 -12.19
N GLU A 59 -10.89 20.72 -12.74
CA GLU A 59 -11.11 21.41 -14.01
C GLU A 59 -11.33 20.42 -15.16
N TYR A 60 -10.52 19.36 -15.24
CA TYR A 60 -10.66 18.30 -16.25
C TYR A 60 -12.00 17.57 -16.13
N LEU A 61 -12.43 17.24 -14.91
CA LEU A 61 -13.72 16.59 -14.68
C LEU A 61 -14.90 17.50 -15.06
N GLU A 62 -14.82 18.79 -14.74
CA GLU A 62 -15.83 19.77 -15.18
C GLU A 62 -15.88 19.92 -16.69
N TRP A 63 -14.72 20.01 -17.34
CA TRP A 63 -14.62 20.05 -18.79
C TRP A 63 -15.28 18.81 -19.42
N ASN A 64 -14.95 17.61 -18.93
CA ASN A 64 -15.57 16.37 -19.38
C ASN A 64 -17.09 16.33 -19.16
N ARG A 65 -17.60 16.86 -18.04
CA ARG A 65 -19.05 16.95 -17.78
C ARG A 65 -19.72 17.89 -18.79
N LYS A 66 -19.08 19.00 -19.15
CA LYS A 66 -19.58 19.93 -20.20
C LYS A 66 -19.61 19.25 -21.56
N GLN A 67 -18.56 18.50 -21.92
CA GLN A 67 -18.50 17.74 -23.17
C GLN A 67 -19.54 16.61 -23.24
N ARG A 68 -19.81 15.93 -22.12
CA ARG A 68 -20.82 14.87 -22.03
C ARG A 68 -22.28 15.34 -22.10
N LYS A 69 -22.52 16.65 -22.29
CA LYS A 69 -23.83 17.19 -22.69
C LYS A 69 -24.05 17.14 -24.21
N ILE A 70 -23.09 16.63 -24.98
CA ILE A 70 -23.26 16.26 -26.38
C ILE A 70 -23.76 14.81 -26.37
N ASP A 71 -24.96 14.60 -26.92
CA ASP A 71 -25.71 13.34 -26.88
C ASP A 71 -24.82 12.11 -27.14
N ARG A 72 -24.98 11.09 -26.30
CA ARG A 72 -24.51 9.75 -26.62
C ARG A 72 -25.24 9.35 -27.92
N PRO A 73 -24.53 9.06 -29.03
CA PRO A 73 -25.19 8.60 -30.24
C PRO A 73 -26.01 7.34 -29.92
N GLU A 74 -27.26 7.30 -30.38
CA GLU A 74 -28.04 6.07 -30.34
C GLU A 74 -27.30 4.99 -31.14
N ILE A 75 -27.33 3.77 -30.64
CA ILE A 75 -26.77 2.61 -31.32
C ILE A 75 -27.92 2.03 -32.13
N ASP A 76 -27.82 2.03 -33.45
CA ASP A 76 -28.79 1.38 -34.33
C ASP A 76 -28.83 -0.14 -34.02
N GLU A 77 -30.04 -0.70 -33.87
CA GLU A 77 -30.29 -2.15 -33.65
C GLU A 77 -29.92 -3.02 -34.86
#